data_AF-A0A9P8FJY9-F1
#
_entry.id   AF-A0A9P8FJY9-F1
#
_cell.length_a   1.000
_cell.length_b   1.000
_cell.length_c   1.000
_cell.angle_alpha   90.00
_cell.angle_beta   90.00
_cell.angle_gamma   90.00
#
_symmetry.space_group_name_H-M   'P 1'
#
loop_
_entity.id
_entity.type
_entity.pdbx_description
1 polymer ?
#
loop_
_entity_poly.entity_id
_entity_poly.type
_entity_poly.pdbx_seq_one_letter_code
_entity_poly.pdbx_strand_id
1 'polypeptide(L)'
;MAGNSNEPSRKPAVDAVRKYYYFLANDLGAISRNCIVEPPEEGWPSITQDSLAGLEKTEAVIELLRHLPYIEPSEDYNTQVAFSTSAIDYRAIGEYKVAEGKGIQFIPAGNKEFPPDMMVLTDEGEDYYGSLLLLDTKRG
;
A
#
# COMPACT_ATOMS: atom_id res chain seq x y z
N MET A 1 4.27 35.01 6.67
CA MET A 1 4.26 34.46 5.31
C MET A 1 3.47 33.16 5.35
N ALA A 2 2.18 33.21 5.02
CA ALA A 2 1.32 32.03 5.00
C ALA A 2 1.75 31.14 3.82
N GLY A 3 2.31 29.97 4.13
CA GLY A 3 2.59 28.95 3.14
C GLY A 3 1.27 28.46 2.58
N ASN A 4 1.04 28.73 1.30
CA ASN A 4 -0.12 28.28 0.55
C ASN A 4 0.05 26.77 0.28
N SER A 5 -0.20 25.91 1.27
CA SER A 5 -0.10 24.46 1.07
C SER A 5 -1.37 23.96 0.38
N ASN A 6 -1.44 24.12 -0.94
CA ASN A 6 -2.41 23.41 -1.79
C ASN A 6 -2.00 21.93 -1.96
N GLU A 7 -1.28 21.40 -0.98
CA GLU A 7 -0.67 20.09 -1.01
C GLU A 7 -1.68 19.07 -0.50
N PRO A 8 -1.93 17.97 -1.22
CA PRO A 8 -2.92 17.02 -0.78
C PRO A 8 -2.57 16.41 0.58
N SER A 9 -3.57 16.20 1.44
CA SER A 9 -3.39 15.60 2.77
C SER A 9 -2.71 14.23 2.74
N ARG A 10 -2.80 13.51 1.61
CA ARG A 10 -2.14 12.21 1.38
C ARG A 10 -0.62 12.30 1.18
N LYS A 11 -0.10 13.46 0.75
CA LYS A 11 1.28 13.57 0.25
C LYS A 11 2.36 13.19 1.28
N PRO A 12 2.28 13.59 2.56
CA PRO A 12 3.28 13.18 3.55
C PRO A 12 3.38 11.64 3.70
N ALA A 13 2.24 10.95 3.70
CA ALA A 13 2.19 9.49 3.77
C ALA A 13 2.78 8.84 2.51
N VAL A 14 2.41 9.34 1.32
CA VAL A 14 2.98 8.89 0.04
C VAL A 14 4.50 9.06 0.03
N ASP A 15 5.00 10.23 0.45
CA ASP A 15 6.43 10.52 0.50
C ASP A 15 7.17 9.64 1.51
N ALA A 16 6.54 9.32 2.65
CA ALA A 16 7.10 8.42 3.65
C ALA A 16 7.26 6.99 3.09
N VAL A 17 6.22 6.44 2.45
CA VAL A 17 6.29 5.12 1.82
C VAL A 17 7.31 5.10 0.68
N ARG A 18 7.31 6.13 -0.17
CA ARG A 18 8.31 6.28 -1.24
C ARG A 18 9.73 6.28 -0.68
N LYS A 19 9.99 7.09 0.35
CA LYS A 19 11.30 7.16 1.00
C LYS A 19 11.70 5.82 1.60
N TYR A 20 10.77 5.10 2.21
CA TYR A 20 11.03 3.77 2.74
C TYR A 20 11.45 2.79 1.64
N TYR A 21 10.73 2.72 0.52
CA TYR A 21 11.09 1.82 -0.59
C TYR A 21 12.43 2.19 -1.23
N TYR A 22 12.72 3.47 -1.45
CA TYR A 22 14.02 3.87 -1.97
C TYR A 22 15.16 3.66 -0.97
N PHE A 23 14.90 3.72 0.34
CA PHE A 23 15.88 3.33 1.34
C PHE A 23 16.22 1.83 1.24
N LEU A 24 15.20 0.97 1.12
CA LEU A 24 15.41 -0.46 0.89
C LEU A 24 16.22 -0.73 -0.39
N ALA A 25 15.94 0.00 -1.46
CA ALA A 25 16.60 -0.20 -2.75
C ALA A 25 18.02 0.37 -2.81
N ASN A 26 18.21 1.62 -2.40
CA ASN A 26 19.45 2.36 -2.65
C ASN A 26 20.44 2.24 -1.49
N ASP A 27 19.96 2.29 -0.25
CA ASP A 27 20.82 2.32 0.94
C ASP A 27 21.10 0.92 1.48
N LEU A 28 20.09 0.04 1.47
CA LEU A 28 20.24 -1.34 1.93
C LEU A 28 20.55 -2.34 0.82
N GLY A 29 20.17 -2.04 -0.44
CA GLY A 29 20.28 -2.99 -1.55
C GLY A 29 19.42 -4.25 -1.36
N ALA A 30 18.36 -4.16 -0.55
CA ALA A 30 17.50 -5.28 -0.19
C ALA A 30 16.52 -5.64 -1.33
N ILE A 31 16.15 -4.66 -2.15
CA ILE A 31 15.30 -4.81 -3.33
C ILE A 31 15.93 -4.08 -4.53
N SER A 32 15.54 -4.44 -5.74
CA SER A 32 15.98 -3.73 -6.95
C SER A 32 15.28 -2.38 -7.09
N ARG A 33 15.99 -1.31 -7.43
CA ARG A 33 15.32 -0.02 -7.73
C ARG A 33 14.29 -0.14 -8.86
N ASN A 34 14.50 -1.06 -9.80
CA ASN A 34 13.63 -1.25 -10.96
C ASN A 34 12.29 -1.90 -10.61
N CYS A 35 12.13 -2.49 -9.41
CA CYS A 35 10.85 -3.03 -8.99
C CYS A 35 9.92 -1.96 -8.39
N ILE A 36 10.42 -0.75 -8.11
CA ILE A 36 9.60 0.35 -7.57
C ILE A 36 8.92 1.06 -8.74
N VAL A 37 7.59 1.04 -8.75
CA VAL A 37 6.77 1.69 -9.77
C VAL A 37 6.05 2.90 -9.17
N GLU A 38 6.29 4.08 -9.74
CA GLU A 38 5.67 5.33 -9.30
C GLU A 38 4.25 5.50 -9.86
N PRO A 39 3.34 6.12 -9.10
CA PRO A 39 1.98 6.40 -9.57
C PRO A 39 1.96 7.45 -10.69
N PRO A 40 0.96 7.40 -11.60
CA PRO A 40 0.60 8.54 -12.44
C PRO A 40 0.19 9.75 -11.60
N GLU A 41 0.19 10.95 -12.21
CA GLU A 41 -0.25 12.20 -11.53
C GLU A 41 -1.68 12.10 -10.99
N GLU A 42 -2.59 11.52 -11.78
CA GLU A 42 -3.99 11.25 -11.42
C GLU A 42 -4.19 9.96 -10.61
N GLY A 43 -3.08 9.33 -10.20
CA GLY A 43 -3.03 8.06 -9.49
C GLY A 43 -3.39 6.84 -10.35
N TRP A 44 -3.36 5.66 -9.73
CA TRP A 44 -3.60 4.38 -10.39
C TRP A 44 -5.07 4.22 -10.80
N PRO A 45 -5.37 3.96 -12.09
CA PRO A 45 -6.75 3.83 -12.57
C PRO A 45 -7.46 2.56 -12.05
N SER A 46 -6.70 1.53 -11.68
CA SER A 46 -7.23 0.29 -11.12
C SER A 46 -7.68 0.42 -9.67
N ILE A 47 -7.28 1.49 -8.97
CA ILE A 47 -7.60 1.74 -7.57
C ILE A 47 -8.69 2.81 -7.49
N THR A 48 -9.92 2.35 -7.30
CA THR A 48 -11.13 3.16 -7.13
C THR A 48 -11.98 2.62 -5.98
N GLN A 49 -12.90 3.44 -5.48
CA GLN A 49 -13.85 3.03 -4.43
C GLN A 49 -14.64 1.78 -4.84
N ASP A 50 -15.01 1.69 -6.12
CA ASP A 50 -15.75 0.55 -6.67
C ASP A 50 -14.88 -0.71 -6.80
N SER A 51 -13.65 -0.56 -7.29
CA SER A 51 -12.73 -1.71 -7.46
C SER A 51 -12.30 -2.35 -6.14
N LEU A 52 -12.28 -1.57 -5.05
CA LEU A 52 -11.86 -2.00 -3.73
C LEU A 52 -13.01 -1.99 -2.72
N ALA A 53 -14.27 -1.99 -3.20
CA ALA A 53 -15.45 -1.84 -2.35
C ALA A 53 -15.51 -2.88 -1.22
N GLY A 54 -15.18 -4.14 -1.52
CA GLY A 54 -15.15 -5.22 -0.53
C GLY A 54 -14.01 -5.18 0.48
N LEU A 55 -13.11 -4.19 0.40
CA LEU A 55 -12.16 -3.88 1.47
C LEU A 55 -12.76 -2.95 2.53
N GLU A 56 -13.91 -2.35 2.25
CA GLU A 56 -14.68 -1.48 3.16
C GLU A 56 -13.85 -0.33 3.74
N LYS A 57 -12.95 0.23 2.91
CA LYS A 57 -12.06 1.33 3.27
C LYS A 57 -12.70 2.68 2.97
N THR A 58 -12.31 3.68 3.78
CA THR A 58 -12.73 5.07 3.57
C THR A 58 -12.15 5.64 2.27
N GLU A 59 -12.82 6.65 1.71
CA GLU A 59 -12.34 7.39 0.53
C GLU A 59 -10.91 7.92 0.73
N ALA A 60 -10.56 8.37 1.95
CA ALA A 60 -9.23 8.86 2.26
C ALA A 60 -8.15 7.77 2.12
N VAL A 61 -8.45 6.54 2.54
CA VAL A 61 -7.55 5.38 2.38
C VAL A 61 -7.45 4.99 0.90
N ILE A 62 -8.57 4.94 0.19
CA ILE A 62 -8.56 4.62 -1.26
C ILE A 62 -7.75 5.65 -2.04
N GLU A 63 -7.95 6.94 -1.76
CA GLU A 63 -7.23 8.03 -2.40
C GLU A 63 -5.74 8.01 -2.07
N LEU A 64 -5.35 7.61 -0.85
CA LEU A 64 -3.96 7.39 -0.49
C LEU A 64 -3.36 6.21 -1.28
N LEU A 65 -4.00 5.05 -1.24
CA LEU A 65 -3.59 3.83 -1.97
C LEU A 65 -3.39 4.11 -3.47
N ARG A 66 -4.31 4.90 -4.05
CA ARG A 66 -4.28 5.30 -5.46
C ARG A 66 -3.03 6.07 -5.84
N HIS A 67 -2.36 6.71 -4.89
CA HIS A 67 -1.17 7.54 -5.13
C HIS A 67 0.10 6.97 -4.49
N LEU A 68 0.11 5.72 -4.03
CA LEU A 68 1.34 5.10 -3.53
C LEU A 68 2.22 4.59 -4.68
N PRO A 69 3.56 4.61 -4.49
CA PRO A 69 4.42 3.72 -5.25
C PRO A 69 4.19 2.26 -4.81
N TYR A 70 4.38 1.32 -5.73
CA TYR A 70 4.24 -0.11 -5.46
C TYR A 70 5.50 -0.88 -5.86
N ILE A 71 5.69 -2.05 -5.25
CA ILE A 71 6.77 -2.98 -5.60
C ILE A 71 6.17 -4.04 -6.52
N GLU A 72 6.66 -4.09 -7.76
CA GLU A 72 6.25 -5.09 -8.74
C GLU A 72 7.19 -6.31 -8.68
N PRO A 73 6.66 -7.53 -8.52
CA PRO A 73 7.49 -8.73 -8.54
C PRO A 73 8.07 -8.99 -9.93
N SER A 74 9.22 -9.64 -9.99
CA SER A 74 9.82 -10.17 -11.23
C SER A 74 10.36 -11.58 -11.01
N GLU A 75 10.87 -12.23 -12.08
CA GLU A 75 11.50 -13.56 -11.95
C GLU A 75 12.71 -13.54 -10.99
N ASP A 76 13.36 -12.39 -10.86
CA ASP A 76 14.58 -12.22 -10.06
C ASP A 76 14.30 -11.74 -8.63
N TYR A 77 13.12 -11.16 -8.36
CA TYR A 77 12.80 -10.50 -7.08
C TYR A 77 11.33 -10.65 -6.69
N ASN A 78 11.07 -10.91 -5.42
CA ASN A 78 9.71 -10.87 -4.85
C ASN A 78 9.41 -9.48 -4.25
N THR A 79 8.24 -9.32 -3.64
CA THR A 79 7.84 -8.08 -2.96
C THR A 79 8.28 -8.00 -1.50
N GLN A 80 9.24 -8.83 -1.07
CA GLN A 80 9.67 -8.91 0.33
C GLN A 80 10.48 -7.67 0.75
N VAL A 81 10.02 -6.99 1.79
CA VAL A 81 10.63 -5.77 2.34
C VAL A 81 11.33 -5.98 3.68
N ALA A 82 11.07 -7.13 4.32
CA ALA A 82 11.78 -7.63 5.50
C ALA A 82 11.56 -9.15 5.61
N PHE A 83 12.24 -9.82 6.55
CA PHE A 83 12.05 -11.27 6.76
C PHE A 83 10.56 -11.64 6.89
N SER A 84 10.11 -12.57 6.05
CA SER A 84 8.71 -13.02 5.93
C SER A 84 7.68 -11.90 5.75
N THR A 85 8.07 -10.71 5.29
CA THR A 85 7.17 -9.54 5.18
C THR A 85 7.15 -9.02 3.76
N SER A 86 6.01 -9.11 3.08
CA SER A 86 5.85 -8.74 1.67
C SER A 86 4.99 -7.50 1.50
N ALA A 87 5.39 -6.56 0.64
CA ALA A 87 4.56 -5.42 0.31
C ALA A 87 3.31 -5.85 -0.49
N ILE A 88 2.15 -5.30 -0.13
CA ILE A 88 0.88 -5.56 -0.81
C ILE A 88 0.76 -4.65 -2.04
N ASP A 89 0.47 -5.23 -3.21
CA ASP A 89 0.16 -4.48 -4.42
C ASP A 89 -1.36 -4.34 -4.60
N TYR A 90 -1.90 -3.20 -4.18
CA TYR A 90 -3.32 -2.89 -4.32
C TYR A 90 -3.76 -2.63 -5.75
N ARG A 91 -2.83 -2.40 -6.70
CA ARG A 91 -3.18 -2.26 -8.12
C ARG A 91 -3.67 -3.60 -8.64
N ALA A 92 -2.95 -4.68 -8.32
CA ALA A 92 -3.34 -6.04 -8.68
C ALA A 92 -4.69 -6.39 -8.04
N ILE A 93 -4.89 -6.05 -6.76
CA ILE A 93 -6.18 -6.27 -6.06
C ILE A 93 -7.32 -5.50 -6.74
N GLY A 94 -7.09 -4.24 -7.14
CA GLY A 94 -8.08 -3.39 -7.82
C GLY A 94 -8.53 -3.96 -9.17
N GLU A 95 -7.61 -4.56 -9.94
CA GLU A 95 -7.94 -5.24 -11.20
C GLU A 95 -8.92 -6.41 -10.99
N TYR A 96 -8.85 -7.10 -9.85
CA TYR A 96 -9.77 -8.20 -9.52
C TYR A 96 -11.18 -7.74 -9.12
N LYS A 97 -11.38 -6.46 -8.80
CA LYS A 97 -12.65 -5.89 -8.29
C LYS A 97 -13.19 -6.65 -7.08
N VAL A 98 -12.75 -6.26 -5.89
CA VAL A 98 -13.07 -6.95 -4.63
C VAL A 98 -14.56 -6.82 -4.30
N ALA A 99 -15.28 -7.95 -4.36
CA ALA A 99 -16.68 -8.03 -3.97
C ALA A 99 -16.85 -7.91 -2.44
N GLU A 100 -17.99 -7.38 -2.01
CA GLU A 100 -18.37 -7.26 -0.60
C GLU A 100 -18.24 -8.62 0.13
N GLY A 101 -17.74 -8.59 1.37
CA GLY A 101 -17.47 -9.80 2.16
C GLY A 101 -16.28 -10.64 1.68
N LYS A 102 -15.47 -10.16 0.72
CA LYS A 102 -14.24 -10.84 0.26
C LYS A 102 -12.94 -10.20 0.76
N GLY A 103 -13.00 -9.12 1.54
CA GLY A 103 -11.81 -8.38 1.97
C GLY A 103 -10.75 -9.22 2.69
N ILE A 104 -11.16 -10.23 3.47
CA ILE A 104 -10.26 -11.16 4.19
C ILE A 104 -9.36 -12.00 3.27
N GLN A 105 -9.68 -12.09 1.97
CA GLN A 105 -8.85 -12.81 1.00
C GLN A 105 -7.66 -11.98 0.52
N PHE A 106 -7.70 -10.67 0.73
CA PHE A 106 -6.75 -9.70 0.16
C PHE A 106 -5.99 -8.93 1.23
N ILE A 107 -6.56 -8.79 2.42
CA ILE A 107 -5.91 -8.14 3.56
C ILE A 107 -5.80 -9.19 4.67
N PRO A 108 -4.59 -9.41 5.22
CA PRO A 108 -4.41 -10.33 6.35
C PRO A 108 -5.20 -9.79 7.53
N ALA A 109 -6.35 -10.37 7.81
CA ALA A 109 -7.08 -10.12 9.04
C ALA A 109 -6.77 -11.29 9.95
N GLY A 110 -5.97 -11.05 11.00
CA GLY A 110 -5.91 -11.98 12.13
C GLY A 110 -7.28 -12.06 12.81
N ASN A 111 -7.32 -12.30 14.12
CA ASN A 111 -8.59 -12.30 14.88
C ASN A 111 -9.21 -10.89 15.06
N LYS A 112 -8.75 -9.87 14.34
CA LYS A 112 -9.21 -8.49 14.45
C LYS A 112 -9.42 -7.89 13.06
N GLU A 113 -10.55 -7.24 12.89
CA GLU A 113 -10.80 -6.37 11.75
C GLU A 113 -10.02 -5.06 11.92
N PHE A 114 -9.41 -4.59 10.84
CA PHE A 114 -8.79 -3.28 10.81
C PHE A 114 -9.84 -2.19 10.57
N PRO A 115 -9.81 -1.09 11.32
CA PRO A 115 -10.68 0.05 11.07
C PRO A 115 -10.64 0.50 9.58
N PRO A 116 -11.76 1.01 9.03
CA PRO A 116 -11.83 1.52 7.65
C PRO A 116 -10.83 2.63 7.29
N ASP A 117 -10.35 3.35 8.30
CA ASP A 117 -9.34 4.43 8.18
C ASP A 117 -7.88 3.93 8.27
N MET A 118 -7.68 2.64 8.52
CA MET A 118 -6.36 2.02 8.51
C MET A 118 -6.08 1.30 7.19
N MET A 119 -4.86 1.49 6.71
CA MET A 119 -4.31 0.84 5.54
C MET A 119 -3.26 -0.18 5.96
N VAL A 120 -3.23 -1.35 5.32
CA VAL A 120 -2.26 -2.41 5.58
C VAL A 120 -1.28 -2.44 4.42
N LEU A 121 0.00 -2.16 4.66
CA LEU A 121 1.01 -2.05 3.61
C LEU A 121 1.67 -3.39 3.28
N THR A 122 1.65 -4.34 4.21
CA THR A 122 2.38 -5.60 4.11
C THR A 122 1.55 -6.79 4.52
N ASP A 123 1.88 -7.93 3.93
CA ASP A 123 1.45 -9.27 4.29
C ASP A 123 2.54 -10.00 5.08
N GLU A 124 2.14 -10.92 5.94
CA GLU A 124 2.98 -11.69 6.87
C GLU A 124 3.61 -12.96 6.26
N GLY A 125 3.41 -13.16 4.95
CA GLY A 125 3.99 -14.25 4.18
C GLY A 125 3.36 -15.61 4.52
N GLU A 126 3.81 -16.66 3.83
CA GLU A 126 3.21 -18.01 3.95
C GLU A 126 3.30 -18.62 5.36
N ASP A 127 4.32 -18.24 6.13
CA ASP A 127 4.58 -18.77 7.47
C ASP A 127 4.02 -17.89 8.62
N TYR A 128 3.35 -16.77 8.32
CA TYR A 128 2.74 -15.86 9.32
C TYR A 128 3.72 -15.30 10.38
N TYR A 129 5.01 -15.18 10.01
CA TYR A 129 6.05 -14.59 10.88
C TYR A 129 6.45 -13.17 10.47
N GLY A 130 5.83 -12.63 9.41
CA GLY A 130 6.08 -11.27 8.98
C GLY A 130 5.50 -10.20 9.89
N SER A 131 5.74 -8.95 9.52
CA SER A 131 5.25 -7.77 10.23
C SER A 131 4.18 -7.06 9.40
N LEU A 132 3.07 -6.70 10.03
CA LEU A 132 2.06 -5.83 9.42
C LEU A 132 2.45 -4.36 9.63
N LEU A 133 2.80 -3.69 8.54
CA LEU A 133 2.96 -2.24 8.51
C LEU A 133 1.60 -1.60 8.29
N LEU A 134 1.17 -0.77 9.24
CA LEU A 134 -0.13 -0.12 9.23
C LEU A 134 0.03 1.39 9.12
N LEU A 135 -0.83 2.02 8.33
CA LEU A 135 -0.93 3.48 8.26
C LEU A 135 -2.34 3.91 8.68
N ASP A 136 -2.41 4.74 9.72
CA ASP A 136 -3.65 5.30 10.25
C ASP A 136 -3.86 6.70 9.66
N THR A 137 -4.83 6.83 8.75
CA THR A 137 -5.09 8.10 8.05
C THR A 137 -5.73 9.16 8.94
N LYS A 138 -6.25 8.81 10.13
CA LYS A 138 -6.78 9.78 11.10
C LYS A 138 -5.70 10.37 12.00
N ARG A 139 -4.59 9.65 12.21
CA ARG A 139 -3.55 10.04 13.18
C ARG A 139 -2.30 10.66 12.55
N GLY A 140 -2.15 10.56 11.23
CA GLY A 140 -1.07 11.23 10.48
C GLY A 140 0.26 10.49 10.64
#